data_AF-A0A292Q0F0-F1
#
_entry.id   AF-A0A292Q0F0-F1
#
_cell.length_a   1.000
_cell.length_b   1.000
_cell.length_c   1.000
_cell.angle_alpha   90.00
_cell.angle_beta   90.00
_cell.angle_gamma   90.00
#
_symmetry.space_group_name_H-M   'P 1'
#
loop_
_entity.id
_entity.type
_entity.pdbx_description
1 polymer ?
#
loop_
_entity_poly.entity_id
_entity_poly.type
_entity_poly.pdbx_seq_one_letter_code
_entity_poly.pdbx_strand_id
1 'polypeptide(L)'
;MSDEEDPESMDEEDLESMDEKDPMCDAILVTQSMFGGDDYMKMQAKVTFEEELKKEQLEVEHVRGEVYVGNRRGLDLAGMKAKLSAHESKICFLEACVQDLKTNAEDLKNNVKALTGRVSVLSIAAKEYKWVRQRSLSTFKRDHLPDTMEQSDYDIIRTVNQIVHEGDVVVDAFLYEEGGRRDTHTFEELYGLHPAIVRTIEHPETLNILNLHAQVRAHKHKTGTEEFFQKFAAFIQAFSESSMNPNYLTSEPRNATCIAYWALHNCPKYKDGGG
;
A
#
# COMPACT_ATOMS: atom_id res chain seq x y z
N MET A 1 -46.82 -12.19 95.60
CA MET A 1 -47.93 -13.06 95.16
C MET A 1 -48.10 -12.80 93.68
N SER A 2 -47.84 -13.72 92.77
CA SER A 2 -47.17 -15.01 92.80
C SER A 2 -46.81 -15.25 91.34
N ASP A 3 -45.67 -15.90 91.15
CA ASP A 3 -45.21 -16.46 89.89
C ASP A 3 -46.29 -17.35 89.24
N GLU A 4 -46.31 -17.41 87.91
CA GLU A 4 -46.45 -18.67 87.19
C GLU A 4 -45.92 -18.52 85.75
N GLU A 5 -45.04 -19.45 85.41
CA GLU A 5 -44.29 -19.61 84.17
C GLU A 5 -45.18 -20.14 83.03
N ASP A 6 -44.84 -19.82 81.78
CA ASP A 6 -44.40 -20.87 80.84
C ASP A 6 -43.70 -20.26 79.60
N PRO A 7 -42.56 -20.85 79.15
CA PRO A 7 -41.82 -20.45 77.95
C PRO A 7 -42.04 -21.45 76.81
N GLU A 8 -42.06 -21.00 75.56
CA GLU A 8 -41.65 -21.80 74.38
C GLU A 8 -41.77 -20.97 73.09
N SER A 9 -40.62 -20.69 72.45
CA SER A 9 -40.36 -20.95 71.03
C SER A 9 -39.05 -20.25 70.62
N MET A 10 -37.95 -21.01 70.69
CA MET A 10 -36.89 -20.87 69.68
C MET A 10 -37.43 -21.44 68.37
N ASP A 11 -36.98 -20.89 67.25
CA ASP A 11 -36.51 -21.59 66.04
C ASP A 11 -36.42 -20.52 64.93
N GLU A 12 -35.20 -20.28 64.41
CA GLU A 12 -34.78 -20.74 63.07
C GLU A 12 -35.45 -19.87 61.97
N GLU A 13 -34.78 -19.29 60.98
CA GLU A 13 -33.46 -19.46 60.40
C GLU A 13 -33.28 -18.28 59.45
N ASP A 14 -32.06 -17.77 59.34
CA ASP A 14 -31.59 -17.05 58.17
C ASP A 14 -31.74 -17.95 56.94
N LEU A 15 -32.60 -17.63 55.98
CA LEU A 15 -32.40 -18.07 54.59
C LEU A 15 -32.89 -17.00 53.61
N GLU A 16 -31.91 -16.20 53.18
CA GLU A 16 -31.93 -15.46 51.92
C GLU A 16 -32.34 -16.39 50.77
N SER A 17 -33.56 -16.27 50.27
CA SER A 17 -33.92 -16.88 48.98
C SER A 17 -33.35 -16.00 47.87
N MET A 18 -32.06 -16.19 47.56
CA MET A 18 -31.56 -15.86 46.23
C MET A 18 -32.28 -16.79 45.26
N ASP A 19 -33.17 -16.23 44.43
CA ASP A 19 -33.68 -16.89 43.21
C ASP A 19 -32.48 -17.13 42.26
N GLU A 20 -31.67 -18.15 42.55
CA GLU A 20 -30.79 -18.75 41.55
C GLU A 20 -31.70 -19.42 40.52
N LYS A 21 -31.92 -18.73 39.39
CA LYS A 21 -32.54 -19.36 38.22
C LYS A 21 -31.72 -20.59 37.88
N ASP A 22 -32.38 -21.76 37.88
CA ASP A 22 -31.77 -23.02 37.50
C ASP A 22 -30.96 -22.85 36.19
N PRO A 23 -29.70 -23.31 36.14
CA PRO A 23 -28.88 -23.18 34.95
C PRO A 23 -29.53 -23.92 33.77
N MET A 24 -29.90 -23.17 32.72
CA MET A 24 -30.47 -23.72 31.48
C MET A 24 -29.36 -24.06 30.48
N CYS A 25 -29.60 -25.09 29.66
CA CYS A 25 -28.72 -25.47 28.54
C CYS A 25 -29.52 -25.55 27.24
N ASP A 26 -28.85 -25.30 26.11
CA ASP A 26 -29.47 -25.37 24.80
C ASP A 26 -29.45 -26.83 24.28
N ALA A 27 -30.59 -27.33 23.83
CA ALA A 27 -30.70 -28.67 23.25
C ALA A 27 -30.77 -28.60 21.71
N ILE A 28 -29.89 -29.32 21.01
CA ILE A 28 -29.82 -29.32 19.55
C ILE A 28 -29.82 -30.76 19.02
N LEU A 29 -30.84 -31.11 18.26
CA LEU A 29 -30.93 -32.37 17.55
C LEU A 29 -30.92 -32.12 16.05
N VAL A 30 -30.00 -32.74 15.31
CA VAL A 30 -29.90 -32.60 13.86
C VAL A 30 -30.19 -33.93 13.18
N THR A 31 -31.23 -33.95 12.35
CA THR A 31 -31.68 -35.12 11.58
C THR A 31 -31.76 -34.78 10.08
N GLN A 32 -32.09 -35.77 9.24
CA GLN A 32 -32.37 -35.58 7.82
C GLN A 32 -33.79 -36.04 7.53
N SER A 33 -34.58 -35.23 6.84
CA SER A 33 -35.96 -35.57 6.46
C SER A 33 -36.14 -35.53 4.95
N MET A 34 -37.14 -36.27 4.46
CA MET A 34 -37.48 -36.30 3.04
C MET A 34 -38.15 -35.00 2.59
N PHE A 35 -37.84 -34.57 1.37
CA PHE A 35 -38.40 -33.35 0.77
C PHE A 35 -39.85 -33.58 0.27
N GLY A 36 -40.71 -32.57 0.39
CA GLY A 36 -42.12 -32.65 -0.02
C GLY A 36 -42.87 -31.33 0.19
N GLY A 37 -44.20 -31.39 0.29
CA GLY A 37 -45.00 -30.23 0.72
C GLY A 37 -44.77 -29.89 2.20
N ASP A 38 -44.93 -28.63 2.58
CA ASP A 38 -44.58 -28.11 3.92
C ASP A 38 -45.13 -28.93 5.08
N ASP A 39 -46.42 -29.30 5.04
CA ASP A 39 -47.06 -30.08 6.11
C ASP A 39 -46.53 -31.51 6.18
N TYR A 40 -46.23 -32.10 5.03
CA TYR A 40 -45.59 -33.42 4.96
C TYR A 40 -44.17 -33.37 5.51
N MET A 41 -43.38 -32.34 5.18
CA MET A 41 -42.02 -32.16 5.71
C MET A 41 -42.01 -31.97 7.22
N LYS A 42 -42.94 -31.18 7.78
CA LYS A 42 -43.07 -31.01 9.25
C LYS A 42 -43.41 -32.33 9.94
N MET A 43 -44.37 -33.09 9.40
CA MET A 43 -44.75 -34.40 9.94
C MET A 43 -43.56 -35.36 9.92
N GLN A 44 -42.88 -35.48 8.77
CA GLN A 44 -41.73 -36.35 8.63
C GLN A 44 -40.58 -35.93 9.53
N ALA A 45 -40.26 -34.63 9.63
CA ALA A 45 -39.23 -34.14 10.53
C ALA A 45 -39.51 -34.52 12.00
N LYS A 46 -40.77 -34.39 12.46
CA LYS A 46 -41.16 -34.80 13.82
C LYS A 46 -40.94 -36.29 14.05
N VAL A 47 -41.35 -37.14 13.12
CA VAL A 47 -41.13 -38.59 13.19
C VAL A 47 -39.64 -38.91 13.25
N THR A 48 -38.84 -38.30 12.38
CA THR A 48 -37.39 -38.52 12.37
C THR A 48 -36.73 -38.04 13.67
N PHE A 49 -37.15 -36.92 14.26
CA PHE A 49 -36.64 -36.48 15.56
C PHE A 49 -36.95 -37.47 16.68
N GLU A 50 -38.19 -37.97 16.76
CA GLU A 50 -38.59 -38.95 17.78
C GLU A 50 -37.83 -40.27 17.62
N GLU A 51 -37.54 -40.68 16.38
CA GLU A 51 -36.71 -41.85 16.10
C GLU A 51 -35.25 -41.64 16.50
N GLU A 52 -34.66 -40.51 16.14
CA GLU A 52 -33.25 -40.23 16.42
C GLU A 52 -32.99 -40.15 17.93
N LEU A 53 -33.91 -39.53 18.67
CA LEU A 53 -33.85 -39.45 20.13
C LEU A 53 -33.86 -40.83 20.82
N LYS A 54 -34.42 -41.85 20.16
CA LYS A 54 -34.41 -43.24 20.65
C LYS A 54 -33.14 -44.00 20.25
N LYS A 55 -32.44 -43.58 19.20
CA LYS A 55 -31.28 -44.27 18.61
C LYS A 55 -29.97 -43.79 19.20
N GLU A 56 -29.80 -42.47 19.34
CA GLU A 56 -28.53 -41.86 19.73
C GLU A 56 -28.53 -41.46 21.20
N GLN A 57 -27.39 -41.66 21.88
CA GLN A 57 -27.16 -41.06 23.19
C GLN A 57 -26.88 -39.56 23.00
N LEU A 58 -27.58 -38.73 23.76
CA LEU A 58 -27.30 -37.31 23.80
C LEU A 58 -25.98 -37.07 24.53
N GLU A 59 -25.12 -36.29 23.93
CA GLU A 59 -23.85 -35.85 24.49
C GLU A 59 -23.98 -34.41 24.99
N VAL A 60 -23.14 -34.05 25.96
CA VAL A 60 -23.05 -32.69 26.49
C VAL A 60 -21.70 -32.11 26.09
N GLU A 61 -21.68 -30.96 25.42
CA GLU A 61 -20.46 -30.27 25.03
C GLU A 61 -20.51 -28.80 25.46
N HIS A 62 -19.36 -28.29 25.89
CA HIS A 62 -19.20 -26.89 26.27
C HIS A 62 -18.56 -26.12 25.12
N VAL A 63 -19.32 -25.24 24.48
CA VAL A 63 -18.83 -24.45 23.35
C VAL A 63 -18.75 -22.99 23.79
N ARG A 64 -17.53 -22.48 23.95
CA ARG A 64 -17.27 -21.08 24.38
C ARG A 64 -17.94 -20.66 25.70
N GLY A 65 -18.13 -21.61 26.62
CA GLY A 65 -18.74 -21.34 27.94
C GLY A 65 -20.25 -21.53 27.98
N GLU A 66 -20.89 -21.84 26.86
CA GLU A 66 -22.30 -22.26 26.79
C GLU A 66 -22.37 -23.80 26.78
N VAL A 67 -23.38 -24.35 27.47
CA VAL A 67 -23.62 -25.80 27.56
C VAL A 67 -24.64 -26.20 26.51
N TYR A 68 -24.25 -27.13 25.64
CA TYR A 68 -25.13 -27.71 24.62
C TYR A 68 -25.35 -29.19 24.88
N VAL A 69 -26.58 -29.65 24.71
CA VAL A 69 -26.96 -31.07 24.77
C VAL A 69 -27.51 -31.49 23.42
N GLY A 70 -27.00 -32.55 22.83
CA GLY A 70 -27.41 -32.91 21.49
C GLY A 70 -26.80 -34.19 20.97
N ASN A 71 -27.20 -34.57 19.76
CA ASN A 71 -26.43 -35.57 19.06
C ASN A 71 -25.14 -34.96 18.48
N ARG A 72 -24.18 -35.82 18.10
CA ARG A 72 -22.87 -35.40 17.56
C ARG A 72 -23.00 -34.36 16.46
N ARG A 73 -23.97 -34.51 15.56
CA ARG A 73 -24.25 -33.57 14.46
C ARG A 73 -24.75 -32.21 14.95
N GLY A 74 -25.60 -32.18 15.98
CA GLY A 74 -26.07 -30.95 16.61
C GLY A 74 -24.94 -30.21 17.34
N LEU A 75 -24.09 -30.93 18.05
CA LEU A 75 -22.93 -30.36 18.74
C LEU A 75 -21.90 -29.79 17.76
N ASP A 76 -21.62 -30.49 16.65
CA ASP A 76 -20.77 -29.97 15.58
C ASP A 76 -21.32 -28.64 15.01
N LEU A 77 -22.64 -28.50 14.86
CA LEU A 77 -23.28 -27.28 14.40
C LEU A 77 -23.13 -26.12 15.41
N ALA A 78 -23.28 -26.39 16.71
CA ALA A 78 -23.01 -25.41 17.77
C ALA A 78 -21.54 -24.95 17.73
N GLY A 79 -20.60 -25.90 17.59
CA GLY A 79 -19.18 -25.62 17.41
C GLY A 79 -18.88 -24.77 16.17
N MET A 80 -19.59 -25.00 15.05
CA MET A 80 -19.48 -24.19 13.83
C MET A 80 -19.98 -22.76 14.04
N LYS A 81 -21.12 -22.57 14.71
CA LYS A 81 -21.65 -21.22 15.04
C LYS A 81 -20.65 -20.41 15.85
N ALA A 82 -20.03 -21.03 16.86
CA ALA A 82 -19.00 -20.41 17.66
C ALA A 82 -17.75 -20.02 16.85
N LYS A 83 -17.30 -20.88 15.93
CA LYS A 83 -16.20 -20.57 15.01
C LYS A 83 -16.56 -19.43 14.05
N LEU A 84 -17.79 -19.40 13.54
CA LEU A 84 -18.27 -18.34 12.65
C LEU A 84 -18.22 -16.99 13.35
N SER A 85 -18.77 -16.88 14.56
CA SER A 85 -18.70 -15.66 15.38
C SER A 85 -17.24 -15.24 15.67
N ALA A 86 -16.34 -16.20 15.92
CA ALA A 86 -14.91 -15.92 16.07
C ALA A 86 -14.30 -15.26 14.82
N HIS A 87 -14.66 -15.80 13.66
CA HIS A 87 -14.17 -15.31 12.38
C HIS A 87 -14.75 -13.93 12.06
N GLU A 88 -16.03 -13.69 12.34
CA GLU A 88 -16.65 -12.37 12.21
C GLU A 88 -15.93 -11.33 13.06
N SER A 89 -15.65 -11.61 14.35
CA SER A 89 -14.87 -10.71 15.20
C SER A 89 -13.47 -10.45 14.64
N LYS A 90 -12.80 -11.48 14.10
CA LYS A 90 -11.48 -11.34 13.49
C LYS A 90 -11.53 -10.49 12.22
N ILE A 91 -12.57 -10.63 11.40
CA ILE A 91 -12.77 -9.83 10.20
C ILE A 91 -12.94 -8.36 10.59
N CYS A 92 -13.83 -8.04 11.53
CA CYS A 92 -14.02 -6.67 12.01
C CYS A 92 -12.70 -6.06 12.54
N PHE A 93 -11.91 -6.83 13.29
CA PHE A 93 -10.61 -6.39 13.77
C PHE A 93 -9.63 -6.10 12.62
N LEU A 94 -9.53 -7.00 11.65
CA LEU A 94 -8.64 -6.83 10.50
C LEU A 94 -9.06 -5.66 9.61
N GLU A 95 -10.36 -5.45 9.41
CA GLU A 95 -10.88 -4.28 8.67
C GLU A 95 -10.49 -2.97 9.36
N ALA A 96 -10.59 -2.90 10.69
CA ALA A 96 -10.13 -1.74 11.45
C ALA A 96 -8.61 -1.52 11.30
N CYS A 97 -7.80 -2.58 11.39
CA CYS A 97 -6.35 -2.48 11.16
C CYS A 97 -6.01 -2.02 9.74
N VAL A 98 -6.71 -2.53 8.72
CA VAL A 98 -6.49 -2.13 7.32
C VAL A 98 -6.84 -0.65 7.13
N GLN A 99 -7.90 -0.17 7.77
CA GLN A 99 -8.29 1.24 7.69
C GLN A 99 -7.25 2.15 8.37
N ASP A 100 -6.73 1.75 9.54
CA ASP A 100 -5.66 2.49 10.23
C ASP A 100 -4.34 2.51 9.44
N LEU A 101 -3.95 1.37 8.85
CA LEU A 101 -2.78 1.31 7.98
C LEU A 101 -2.94 2.19 6.75
N LYS A 102 -4.15 2.29 6.19
CA LYS A 102 -4.45 3.15 5.05
C LYS A 102 -4.32 4.63 5.40
N THR A 103 -4.78 5.06 6.57
CA THR A 103 -4.62 6.45 7.03
C THR A 103 -3.16 6.78 7.27
N ASN A 104 -2.43 5.89 7.95
CA ASN A 104 -0.99 6.06 8.19
C ASN A 104 -0.18 6.14 6.89
N ALA A 105 -0.55 5.36 5.88
CA ALA A 105 0.10 5.39 4.56
C ALA A 105 -0.12 6.73 3.85
N GLU A 106 -1.32 7.31 3.92
CA GLU A 106 -1.62 8.62 3.31
C GLU A 106 -0.89 9.76 4.04
N ASP A 107 -0.82 9.71 5.37
CA ASP A 107 -0.06 10.68 6.16
C ASP A 107 1.44 10.63 5.84
N LEU A 108 2.00 9.42 5.74
CA LEU A 108 3.40 9.25 5.37
C LEU A 108 3.68 9.79 3.97
N LYS A 109 2.79 9.52 3.01
CA LYS A 109 2.88 10.03 1.64
C LYS A 109 2.87 11.56 1.61
N ASN A 110 2.02 12.21 2.40
CA ASN A 110 1.97 13.67 2.52
C ASN A 110 3.26 14.24 3.13
N ASN A 111 3.78 13.59 4.18
CA ASN A 111 5.05 13.99 4.80
C ASN A 111 6.23 13.86 3.83
N VAL A 112 6.30 12.77 3.05
CA VAL A 112 7.30 12.59 2.01
C VAL A 112 7.20 13.71 0.98
N LYS A 113 5.99 14.02 0.48
CA LYS A 113 5.77 15.12 -0.47
C LYS A 113 6.28 16.47 0.08
N ALA A 114 5.96 16.79 1.34
CA ALA A 114 6.39 18.01 1.99
C ALA A 114 7.92 18.07 2.18
N LEU A 115 8.54 16.97 2.61
CA LEU A 115 9.98 16.90 2.80
C LEU A 115 10.73 17.00 1.49
N THR A 116 10.28 16.29 0.44
CA THR A 116 10.83 16.40 -0.91
C THR A 116 10.78 17.84 -1.41
N GLY A 117 9.66 18.54 -1.24
CA GLY A 117 9.56 19.95 -1.62
C GLY A 117 10.57 20.85 -0.89
N ARG A 118 10.76 20.65 0.42
CA ARG A 118 11.75 21.40 1.21
C ARG A 118 13.18 21.12 0.77
N VAL A 119 13.52 19.87 0.47
CA VAL A 119 14.83 19.49 -0.04
C VAL A 119 15.08 20.12 -1.40
N SER A 120 14.10 20.11 -2.32
CA SER A 120 14.24 20.77 -3.63
C SER A 120 14.52 22.27 -3.50
N VAL A 121 13.79 22.99 -2.63
CA VAL A 121 14.03 24.42 -2.39
C VAL A 121 15.44 24.66 -1.83
N LEU A 122 15.86 23.84 -0.86
CA LEU A 122 17.21 23.96 -0.28
C LEU A 122 18.31 23.68 -1.31
N SER A 123 18.13 22.66 -2.15
CA SER A 123 19.08 22.32 -3.22
C SER A 123 19.22 23.44 -4.25
N ILE A 124 18.12 24.13 -4.60
CA ILE A 124 18.16 25.31 -5.47
C ILE A 124 18.83 26.50 -4.77
N ALA A 125 18.63 26.68 -3.47
CA ALA A 125 19.25 27.78 -2.72
C ALA A 125 20.74 27.56 -2.43
N ALA A 126 21.18 26.31 -2.26
CA ALA A 126 22.53 25.95 -1.87
C ALA A 126 23.53 26.20 -3.00
N LYS A 127 24.38 27.21 -2.83
CA LYS A 127 25.40 27.58 -3.80
C LYS A 127 26.33 26.41 -4.09
N GLU A 128 26.82 25.74 -3.06
CA GLU A 128 27.73 24.59 -3.15
C GLU A 128 27.12 23.45 -3.98
N TYR A 129 25.81 23.20 -3.81
CA TYR A 129 25.12 22.18 -4.59
C TYR A 129 25.03 22.58 -6.07
N LYS A 130 24.73 23.85 -6.38
CA LYS A 130 24.79 24.37 -7.76
C LYS A 130 26.16 24.18 -8.42
N TRP A 131 27.27 24.41 -7.70
CA TRP A 131 28.63 24.18 -8.23
C TRP A 131 28.86 22.72 -8.58
N VAL A 132 28.41 21.82 -7.71
CA VAL A 132 28.49 20.38 -7.93
C VAL A 132 27.68 19.98 -9.17
N ARG A 133 26.47 20.52 -9.33
CA ARG A 133 25.63 20.30 -10.51
C ARG A 133 26.25 20.84 -11.81
N GLN A 134 26.83 22.04 -11.78
CA GLN A 134 27.56 22.59 -12.93
C GLN A 134 28.70 21.68 -13.38
N ARG A 135 29.47 21.13 -12.43
CA ARG A 135 30.51 20.15 -12.71
C ARG A 135 29.96 18.88 -13.36
N SER A 136 28.86 18.33 -12.84
CA SER A 136 28.24 17.13 -13.38
C SER A 136 27.91 17.29 -14.87
N LEU A 137 27.28 18.41 -15.23
CA LEU A 137 26.95 18.73 -16.62
C LEU A 137 28.21 18.92 -17.49
N SER A 138 29.23 19.63 -17.02
CA SER A 138 30.50 19.78 -17.76
C SER A 138 31.25 18.44 -17.90
N THR A 139 31.15 17.57 -16.90
CA THR A 139 31.71 16.20 -16.95
C THR A 139 30.98 15.36 -17.99
N PHE A 140 29.65 15.40 -18.01
CA PHE A 140 28.84 14.74 -19.04
C PHE A 140 29.23 15.23 -20.44
N LYS A 141 29.37 16.55 -20.60
CA LYS A 141 29.78 17.17 -21.86
C LYS A 141 31.15 16.69 -22.32
N ARG A 142 32.14 16.62 -21.43
CA ARG A 142 33.47 16.06 -21.74
C ARG A 142 33.39 14.61 -22.21
N ASP A 143 32.58 13.80 -21.51
CA ASP A 143 32.56 12.34 -21.71
C ASP A 143 31.69 11.94 -22.93
N HIS A 144 30.67 12.72 -23.29
CA HIS A 144 29.68 12.35 -24.30
C HIS A 144 29.52 13.36 -25.46
N LEU A 145 29.94 14.61 -25.28
CA LEU A 145 29.79 15.69 -26.27
C LEU A 145 31.12 16.48 -26.43
N PRO A 146 32.26 15.79 -26.68
CA PRO A 146 33.59 16.41 -26.62
C PRO A 146 33.75 17.59 -27.58
N ASP A 147 33.08 17.57 -28.73
CA ASP A 147 33.13 18.63 -29.74
C ASP A 147 32.48 19.95 -29.29
N THR A 148 31.67 19.90 -28.22
CA THR A 148 30.97 21.08 -27.68
C THR A 148 31.71 21.74 -26.51
N MET A 149 32.81 21.14 -26.03
CA MET A 149 33.53 21.59 -24.82
C MET A 149 34.07 23.02 -24.94
N GLU A 150 33.87 23.80 -23.89
CA GLU A 150 34.42 25.17 -23.77
C GLU A 150 35.50 25.24 -22.69
N GLN A 151 36.34 26.29 -22.72
CA GLN A 151 37.37 26.51 -21.69
C GLN A 151 36.76 26.63 -20.27
N SER A 152 35.58 27.23 -20.17
CA SER A 152 34.80 27.36 -18.93
C SER A 152 34.46 25.99 -18.32
N ASP A 153 34.13 25.00 -19.14
CA ASP A 153 33.85 23.63 -18.69
C ASP A 153 35.08 22.99 -18.03
N TYR A 154 36.27 23.17 -18.62
CA TYR A 154 37.52 22.69 -18.03
C TYR A 154 37.82 23.34 -16.68
N ASP A 155 37.54 24.65 -16.53
CA ASP A 155 37.75 25.37 -15.28
C ASP A 155 36.80 24.89 -14.17
N ILE A 156 35.52 24.64 -14.49
CA ILE A 156 34.56 24.04 -13.57
C ILE A 156 35.03 22.62 -13.15
N ILE A 157 35.50 21.82 -14.11
CA ILE A 157 36.02 20.47 -13.87
C ILE A 157 37.34 20.48 -13.05
N ARG A 158 38.09 21.57 -13.03
CA ARG A 158 39.29 21.67 -12.18
C ARG A 158 38.98 22.12 -10.75
N THR A 159 37.96 22.96 -10.58
CA THR A 159 37.70 23.66 -9.31
C THR A 159 37.00 22.79 -8.26
N VAL A 160 36.12 21.88 -8.66
CA VAL A 160 35.21 21.19 -7.73
C VAL A 160 35.57 19.71 -7.58
N ASN A 161 36.25 19.25 -6.54
CA ASN A 161 36.68 17.84 -6.44
C ASN A 161 35.58 16.81 -6.09
N GLN A 162 34.32 17.22 -5.96
CA GLN A 162 33.23 16.30 -5.61
C GLN A 162 32.69 15.58 -6.85
N ILE A 163 32.42 14.27 -6.70
CA ILE A 163 31.79 13.43 -7.72
C ILE A 163 30.30 13.32 -7.37
N VAL A 164 29.43 13.59 -8.32
CA VAL A 164 28.00 13.27 -8.21
C VAL A 164 27.63 12.26 -9.27
N HIS A 165 26.83 11.28 -8.85
CA HIS A 165 26.53 10.07 -9.63
C HIS A 165 25.12 10.08 -10.23
N GLU A 166 24.29 11.09 -9.94
CA GLU A 166 22.87 11.10 -10.30
C GLU A 166 22.45 12.39 -11.00
N GLY A 167 21.44 12.31 -11.88
CA GLY A 167 20.78 13.49 -12.46
C GLY A 167 19.96 14.25 -11.42
N ASP A 168 19.91 15.57 -11.53
CA ASP A 168 18.95 16.42 -10.82
C ASP A 168 18.41 17.43 -11.82
N VAL A 169 17.41 16.98 -12.57
CA VAL A 169 16.83 17.69 -13.71
C VAL A 169 16.28 19.07 -13.30
N VAL A 170 15.78 19.21 -12.07
CA VAL A 170 15.22 20.46 -11.56
C VAL A 170 16.35 21.45 -11.32
N VAL A 171 17.34 21.07 -10.51
CA VAL A 171 18.46 21.99 -10.20
C VAL A 171 19.28 22.28 -11.44
N ASP A 172 19.51 21.29 -12.30
CA ASP A 172 20.22 21.47 -13.56
C ASP A 172 19.49 22.45 -14.48
N ALA A 173 18.15 22.40 -14.56
CA ALA A 173 17.37 23.36 -15.34
C ALA A 173 17.50 24.79 -14.80
N PHE A 174 17.53 24.95 -13.47
CA PHE A 174 17.74 26.25 -12.82
C PHE A 174 19.12 26.86 -13.14
N LEU A 175 20.14 26.06 -13.44
CA LEU A 175 21.45 26.58 -13.84
C LEU A 175 21.43 27.34 -15.18
N TYR A 176 20.45 27.07 -16.04
CA TYR A 176 20.29 27.74 -17.34
C TYR A 176 19.53 29.07 -17.24
N GLU A 177 18.81 29.31 -16.14
CA GLU A 177 18.17 30.60 -15.88
C GLU A 177 19.08 31.52 -15.06
N GLU A 178 19.48 31.06 -13.87
CA GLU A 178 20.20 31.88 -12.90
C GLU A 178 21.68 31.54 -12.79
N GLY A 179 22.08 30.34 -13.23
CA GLY A 179 23.45 29.84 -13.12
C GLY A 179 24.39 30.31 -14.23
N GLY A 180 23.89 31.10 -15.18
CA GLY A 180 24.68 31.67 -16.28
C GLY A 180 25.02 30.70 -17.41
N ARG A 181 24.53 29.45 -17.34
CA ARG A 181 24.79 28.41 -18.33
C ARG A 181 23.93 28.61 -19.58
N ARG A 182 24.49 28.45 -20.77
CA ARG A 182 23.83 28.78 -22.06
C ARG A 182 23.81 27.64 -23.09
N ASP A 183 24.53 26.57 -22.83
CA ASP A 183 24.61 25.39 -23.71
C ASP A 183 23.38 24.48 -23.53
N THR A 184 22.19 24.98 -23.86
CA THR A 184 20.90 24.27 -23.63
C THR A 184 20.86 22.91 -24.31
N HIS A 185 21.56 22.75 -25.43
CA HIS A 185 21.70 21.47 -26.12
C HIS A 185 22.29 20.37 -25.22
N THR A 186 23.27 20.68 -24.35
CA THR A 186 23.82 19.70 -23.40
C THR A 186 22.75 19.18 -22.43
N PHE A 187 21.86 20.07 -21.98
CA PHE A 187 20.74 19.70 -21.12
C PHE A 187 19.71 18.85 -21.86
N GLU A 188 19.37 19.21 -23.10
CA GLU A 188 18.44 18.45 -23.94
C GLU A 188 18.95 17.05 -24.26
N GLU A 189 20.23 16.91 -24.58
CA GLU A 189 20.83 15.59 -24.79
C GLU A 189 20.77 14.74 -23.51
N LEU A 190 20.99 15.34 -22.35
CA LEU A 190 21.01 14.63 -21.08
C LEU A 190 19.61 14.24 -20.59
N TYR A 191 18.62 15.14 -20.72
CA TYR A 191 17.29 14.99 -20.11
C TYR A 191 16.14 14.84 -21.12
N GLY A 192 16.37 15.03 -22.41
CA GLY A 192 15.37 14.89 -23.47
C GLY A 192 14.41 16.07 -23.67
N LEU A 193 14.48 17.12 -22.83
CA LEU A 193 13.61 18.29 -22.90
C LEU A 193 14.41 19.59 -22.69
N HIS A 194 13.90 20.70 -23.22
CA HIS A 194 14.49 22.03 -23.00
C HIS A 194 14.38 22.43 -21.51
N PRO A 195 15.40 23.07 -20.90
CA PRO A 195 15.37 23.42 -19.47
C PRO A 195 14.19 24.33 -19.08
N ALA A 196 13.76 25.23 -19.97
CA ALA A 196 12.58 26.07 -19.72
C ALA A 196 11.27 25.26 -19.62
N ILE A 197 11.17 24.14 -20.34
CA ILE A 197 10.02 23.23 -20.26
C ILE A 197 10.06 22.46 -18.94
N VAL A 198 11.22 21.90 -18.59
CA VAL A 198 11.37 21.11 -17.35
C VAL A 198 10.90 21.88 -16.12
N ARG A 199 11.17 23.19 -16.08
CA ARG A 199 10.79 24.05 -14.95
C ARG A 199 9.28 24.19 -14.75
N THR A 200 8.47 23.93 -15.77
CA THR A 200 6.99 23.97 -15.65
C THR A 200 6.42 22.62 -15.23
N ILE A 201 7.25 21.58 -15.15
CA ILE A 201 6.82 20.23 -14.78
C ILE A 201 6.85 20.10 -13.26
N GLU A 202 5.66 19.96 -12.66
CA GLU A 202 5.50 19.68 -11.22
C GLU A 202 5.28 18.18 -10.95
N HIS A 203 5.04 17.38 -11.99
CA HIS A 203 4.69 15.97 -11.87
C HIS A 203 5.91 15.10 -11.53
N PRO A 204 5.99 14.51 -10.31
CA PRO A 204 7.19 13.83 -9.84
C PRO A 204 7.61 12.64 -10.71
N GLU A 205 6.66 11.87 -11.19
CA GLU A 205 6.89 10.68 -12.01
C GLU A 205 7.54 11.06 -13.36
N THR A 206 7.20 12.22 -13.91
CA THR A 206 7.86 12.74 -15.11
C THR A 206 9.30 13.13 -14.80
N LEU A 207 9.53 13.91 -13.75
CA LEU A 207 10.88 14.32 -13.34
C LEU A 207 11.79 13.12 -13.05
N ASN A 208 11.25 12.08 -12.41
CA ASN A 208 11.95 10.83 -12.15
C ASN A 208 12.37 10.11 -13.43
N ILE A 209 11.52 10.11 -14.47
CA ILE A 209 11.86 9.52 -15.77
C ILE A 209 12.97 10.31 -16.48
N LEU A 210 12.96 11.65 -16.40
CA LEU A 210 14.04 12.46 -16.96
C LEU A 210 15.37 12.21 -16.23
N ASN A 211 15.34 12.16 -14.89
CA ASN A 211 16.51 11.82 -14.08
C ASN A 211 17.03 10.42 -14.37
N LEU A 212 16.13 9.45 -14.57
CA LEU A 212 16.49 8.09 -14.94
C LEU A 212 17.20 8.05 -16.30
N HIS A 213 16.70 8.76 -17.30
CA HIS A 213 17.36 8.87 -18.60
C HIS A 213 18.76 9.47 -18.45
N ALA A 214 18.89 10.58 -17.72
CA ALA A 214 20.19 11.20 -17.46
C ALA A 214 21.16 10.25 -16.74
N GLN A 215 20.68 9.49 -15.75
CA GLN A 215 21.46 8.47 -15.05
C GLN A 215 21.96 7.38 -16.00
N VAL A 216 21.09 6.85 -16.87
CA VAL A 216 21.47 5.82 -17.83
C VAL A 216 22.46 6.37 -18.86
N ARG A 217 22.24 7.59 -19.33
CA ARG A 217 23.05 8.23 -20.38
C ARG A 217 24.44 8.64 -19.90
N ALA A 218 24.56 9.12 -18.66
CA ALA A 218 25.83 9.54 -18.06
C ALA A 218 26.57 8.42 -17.31
N HIS A 219 26.08 7.17 -17.38
CA HIS A 219 26.67 6.07 -16.61
C HIS A 219 28.03 5.63 -17.18
N LYS A 220 29.07 5.63 -16.34
CA LYS A 220 30.46 5.36 -16.77
C LYS A 220 30.78 3.90 -17.09
N HIS A 221 30.12 2.97 -16.40
CA HIS A 221 30.48 1.53 -16.43
C HIS A 221 29.46 0.64 -17.11
N LYS A 222 28.33 1.18 -17.54
CA LYS A 222 27.21 0.43 -18.11
C LYS A 222 26.65 1.25 -19.25
N THR A 223 26.36 0.60 -20.35
CA THR A 223 25.75 1.23 -21.52
C THR A 223 24.25 1.01 -21.49
N GLY A 224 23.49 2.07 -21.73
CA GLY A 224 22.04 1.98 -21.92
C GLY A 224 21.67 1.03 -23.07
N THR A 225 20.51 0.40 -22.98
CA THR A 225 19.96 -0.36 -24.11
C THR A 225 19.38 0.58 -25.15
N GLU A 226 19.45 0.20 -26.43
CA GLU A 226 18.80 0.95 -27.51
C GLU A 226 17.28 1.00 -27.31
N GLU A 227 16.71 -0.11 -26.84
CA GLU A 227 15.28 -0.20 -26.51
C GLU A 227 14.86 0.83 -25.46
N PHE A 228 15.66 1.04 -24.41
CA PHE A 228 15.40 2.04 -23.39
C PHE A 228 15.36 3.46 -23.99
N PHE A 229 16.34 3.82 -24.83
CA PHE A 229 16.37 5.13 -25.46
C PHE A 229 15.21 5.35 -26.43
N GLN A 230 14.83 4.34 -27.20
CA GLN A 230 13.66 4.41 -28.10
C GLN A 230 12.35 4.60 -27.33
N LYS A 231 12.16 3.85 -26.24
CA LYS A 231 10.98 4.00 -25.37
C LYS A 231 10.97 5.35 -24.66
N PHE A 232 12.13 5.88 -24.29
CA PHE A 232 12.25 7.21 -23.73
C PHE A 232 11.84 8.28 -24.75
N ALA A 233 12.36 8.21 -25.98
CA ALA A 233 11.97 9.11 -27.06
C ALA A 233 10.45 9.06 -27.34
N ALA A 234 9.87 7.87 -27.37
CA ALA A 234 8.42 7.69 -27.52
C ALA A 234 7.62 8.32 -26.37
N PHE A 235 8.12 8.22 -25.13
CA PHE A 235 7.52 8.91 -23.98
C PHE A 235 7.59 10.43 -24.11
N ILE A 236 8.75 11.00 -24.44
CA ILE A 236 8.92 12.45 -24.62
C ILE A 236 8.00 12.98 -25.73
N GLN A 237 7.91 12.26 -26.85
CA GLN A 237 7.02 12.62 -27.96
C GLN A 237 5.56 12.62 -27.49
N ALA A 238 5.08 11.51 -26.91
CA ALA A 238 3.69 11.41 -26.45
C ALA A 238 3.37 12.43 -25.34
N PHE A 239 4.32 12.71 -24.45
CA PHE A 239 4.16 13.74 -23.42
C PHE A 239 4.03 15.14 -24.03
N SER A 240 4.87 15.46 -25.02
CA SER A 240 4.81 16.73 -25.73
C SER A 240 3.51 16.91 -26.52
N GLU A 241 3.06 15.88 -27.24
CA GLU A 241 1.79 15.86 -27.98
C GLU A 241 0.58 16.03 -27.07
N SER A 242 0.66 15.55 -25.82
CA SER A 242 -0.38 15.74 -24.80
C SER A 242 -0.42 17.16 -24.21
N SER A 243 0.37 18.10 -24.75
CA SER A 243 0.63 19.40 -24.13
C SER A 243 1.17 19.27 -22.70
N MET A 244 2.02 18.26 -22.47
CA MET A 244 2.68 17.98 -21.19
C MET A 244 1.69 17.77 -20.03
N ASN A 245 0.56 17.12 -20.33
CA ASN A 245 -0.50 16.92 -19.35
C ASN A 245 0.01 16.07 -18.17
N PRO A 246 0.12 16.61 -16.93
CA PRO A 246 0.65 15.87 -15.79
C PRO A 246 -0.26 14.72 -15.34
N ASN A 247 -1.53 14.72 -15.76
CA ASN A 247 -2.52 13.73 -15.33
C ASN A 247 -2.49 12.44 -16.17
N TYR A 248 -1.41 12.18 -16.94
CA TYR A 248 -1.36 11.00 -17.82
C TYR A 248 -1.41 9.66 -17.06
N LEU A 249 -1.11 9.63 -15.76
CA LEU A 249 -1.23 8.41 -14.95
C LEU A 249 -2.63 8.18 -14.37
N THR A 250 -3.45 9.23 -14.31
CA THR A 250 -4.79 9.19 -13.71
C THR A 250 -5.92 9.36 -14.73
N SER A 251 -5.59 9.69 -15.98
CA SER A 251 -6.57 9.82 -17.05
C SER A 251 -7.14 8.46 -17.47
N GLU A 252 -8.47 8.34 -17.48
CA GLU A 252 -9.19 7.23 -18.10
C GLU A 252 -9.96 7.70 -19.35
N PRO A 253 -9.86 6.99 -20.49
CA PRO A 253 -9.02 5.81 -20.74
C PRO A 253 -7.52 6.16 -20.78
N ARG A 254 -6.66 5.15 -20.61
CA ARG A 254 -5.21 5.32 -20.68
C ARG A 254 -4.81 5.97 -22.01
N ASN A 255 -4.18 7.14 -21.92
CA ASN A 255 -3.69 7.87 -23.09
C ASN A 255 -2.33 7.32 -23.57
N ALA A 256 -1.86 7.80 -24.73
CA ALA A 256 -0.60 7.39 -25.32
C ALA A 256 0.61 7.62 -24.39
N THR A 257 0.61 8.74 -23.66
CA THR A 257 1.65 9.09 -22.68
C THR A 257 1.72 8.09 -21.53
N CYS A 258 0.57 7.65 -21.00
CA CYS A 258 0.47 6.61 -19.99
C CYS A 258 1.08 5.28 -20.47
N ILE A 259 0.74 4.89 -21.70
CA ILE A 259 1.23 3.64 -22.31
C ILE A 259 2.76 3.71 -22.49
N ALA A 260 3.26 4.83 -23.03
CA ALA A 260 4.70 5.02 -23.24
C ALA A 260 5.48 5.06 -21.91
N TYR A 261 4.92 5.72 -20.88
CA TYR A 261 5.50 5.74 -19.54
C TYR A 261 5.69 4.32 -18.99
N TRP A 262 4.66 3.48 -19.01
CA TRP A 262 4.77 2.12 -18.48
C TRP A 262 5.67 1.22 -19.32
N ALA A 263 5.69 1.41 -20.64
CA ALA A 263 6.59 0.69 -21.55
C ALA A 263 8.07 0.98 -21.22
N LEU A 264 8.39 2.25 -20.96
CA LEU A 264 9.72 2.71 -20.55
C LEU A 264 10.07 2.24 -19.13
N HIS A 265 9.16 2.40 -18.17
CA HIS A 265 9.38 2.06 -16.77
C HIS A 265 9.79 0.58 -16.60
N ASN A 266 9.19 -0.31 -17.41
CA ASN A 266 9.45 -1.74 -17.37
C ASN A 266 10.57 -2.20 -18.32
N CYS A 267 11.24 -1.28 -19.01
CA CYS A 267 12.30 -1.60 -19.96
C CYS A 267 13.64 -1.89 -19.25
N PRO A 268 14.39 -2.93 -19.68
CA PRO A 268 15.77 -3.13 -19.25
C PRO A 268 16.64 -1.92 -19.59
N LYS A 269 17.22 -1.29 -18.57
CA LYS A 269 17.94 -0.01 -18.69
C LYS A 269 19.33 -0.19 -19.28
N TYR A 270 20.05 -1.21 -18.83
CA TYR A 270 21.44 -1.46 -19.18
C TYR A 270 21.57 -2.78 -19.94
N LYS A 271 22.54 -2.85 -20.84
CA LYS A 271 22.92 -4.12 -21.45
C LYS A 271 23.43 -5.06 -20.35
N ASP A 272 22.96 -6.30 -20.36
CA ASP A 272 23.51 -7.32 -19.48
C ASP A 272 25.01 -7.45 -19.77
N GLY A 273 25.82 -7.34 -18.72
CA GLY A 273 27.26 -7.53 -18.84
C GLY A 273 27.51 -8.97 -19.24
N GLY A 274 27.83 -9.22 -20.50
CA GLY A 274 28.53 -10.43 -20.88
C GLY A 274 29.85 -10.46 -20.11
N GLY A 275 29.95 -11.39 -19.17
CA GLY A 275 31.22 -11.70 -18.50
C GLY A 275 32.24 -12.26 -19.46
#